data_AF-A0A2A4EW90-F1
#
_entry.id   AF-A0A2A4EW90-F1
#
_cell.length_a   1.000
_cell.length_b   1.000
_cell.length_c   1.000
_cell.angle_alpha   90.00
_cell.angle_beta   90.00
_cell.angle_gamma   90.00
#
_symmetry.space_group_name_H-M   'P 1'
#
loop_
_entity.id
_entity.type
_entity.pdbx_description
1 polymer ?
#
loop_
_entity_poly.entity_id
_entity_poly.type
_entity_poly.pdbx_seq_one_letter_code
_entity_poly.pdbx_strand_id
1 'polypeptide(L)'
;MTVAPFTLALLIAATLILALLPLVLYRILRKPLSLDRRDGIVGVAAFTLFAMVAERAFHGVVLSQASAGGWLTQPLAFVAYGALTAGVFEEAGRYLGMRFLSRRYGAAAGDGRAIGYGLGHGGAEAWFIGVIVWGQWAYLAWLANHGQLDAQLAGLPGDAVLRLHVMLATLSAPAIAMLLLERIAAFALQVALSLLMWRGMRAGRRGVLPLAIALHALAYVPGMLYQVRILPAAWTEAWHFMLAALLIGVLVKFCRPARAAA
;
A
#
# COMPACT_ATOMS: atom_id res chain seq x y z
N MET A 1 -30.41 -6.99 3.59
CA MET A 1 -29.64 -6.98 2.31
C MET A 1 -28.74 -8.21 2.27
N THR A 2 -28.34 -8.69 1.09
CA THR A 2 -27.45 -9.86 0.96
C THR A 2 -26.36 -9.59 -0.07
N VAL A 3 -25.17 -10.14 0.15
CA VAL A 3 -24.04 -10.15 -0.81
C VAL A 3 -24.04 -11.50 -1.54
N ALA A 4 -23.97 -11.48 -2.86
CA ALA A 4 -23.95 -12.70 -3.67
C ALA A 4 -22.84 -13.67 -3.18
N PRO A 5 -23.12 -14.98 -3.00
CA PRO A 5 -22.14 -15.93 -2.48
C PRO A 5 -20.85 -15.98 -3.28
N PHE A 6 -20.94 -15.86 -4.61
CA PHE A 6 -19.78 -15.77 -5.49
C PHE A 6 -18.90 -14.53 -5.21
N THR A 7 -19.52 -13.36 -5.01
CA THR A 7 -18.81 -12.12 -4.67
C THR A 7 -18.09 -12.25 -3.33
N LEU A 8 -18.75 -12.84 -2.32
CA LEU A 8 -18.12 -13.10 -1.01
C LEU A 8 -16.95 -14.08 -1.13
N ALA A 9 -17.11 -15.19 -1.85
CA ALA A 9 -16.04 -16.15 -2.07
C ALA A 9 -14.84 -15.51 -2.79
N LEU A 10 -15.08 -14.65 -3.78
CA LEU A 10 -14.02 -13.93 -4.48
C LEU A 10 -13.31 -12.93 -3.56
N LEU A 11 -14.03 -12.20 -2.70
CA LEU A 11 -13.43 -11.28 -1.72
C LEU A 11 -12.51 -12.03 -0.76
N ILE A 12 -12.95 -13.20 -0.26
CA ILE A 12 -12.14 -14.07 0.61
C ILE A 12 -10.89 -14.54 -0.14
N ALA A 13 -11.04 -15.03 -1.38
CA ALA A 13 -9.92 -15.48 -2.19
C ALA A 13 -8.91 -14.36 -2.46
N ALA A 14 -9.38 -13.17 -2.85
CA ALA A 14 -8.53 -11.99 -3.06
C ALA A 14 -7.78 -11.58 -1.79
N THR A 15 -8.45 -11.62 -0.64
CA THR A 15 -7.85 -11.35 0.68
C THR A 15 -6.72 -12.34 0.99
N LEU A 16 -6.95 -13.64 0.74
CA LEU A 16 -5.95 -14.69 0.96
C LEU A 16 -4.75 -14.56 0.00
N ILE A 17 -5.00 -14.27 -1.27
CA ILE A 17 -3.94 -14.02 -2.26
C ILE A 17 -3.05 -12.88 -1.78
N LEU A 18 -3.65 -11.75 -1.38
CA LEU A 18 -2.92 -10.58 -0.93
C LEU A 18 -2.15 -10.85 0.37
N ALA A 19 -2.72 -11.61 1.30
CA ALA A 19 -2.07 -11.99 2.56
C ALA A 19 -0.84 -12.88 2.32
N LEU A 20 -0.93 -13.82 1.39
CA LEU A 20 0.13 -14.78 1.08
C LEU A 20 1.22 -14.19 0.19
N LEU A 21 0.90 -13.22 -0.67
CA LEU A 21 1.82 -12.60 -1.62
C LEU A 21 3.19 -12.23 -1.02
N PRO A 22 3.30 -11.40 0.03
CA PRO A 22 4.61 -11.03 0.60
C PRO A 22 5.36 -12.23 1.20
N LEU A 23 4.64 -13.17 1.84
CA LEU A 23 5.22 -14.33 2.52
C LEU A 23 5.81 -15.33 1.51
N VAL A 24 5.05 -15.62 0.45
CA VAL A 24 5.46 -16.52 -0.62
C VAL A 24 6.63 -15.92 -1.39
N LEU A 25 6.57 -14.64 -1.78
CA LEU A 25 7.66 -13.97 -2.48
C LEU A 25 8.92 -13.90 -1.62
N TYR A 26 8.81 -13.57 -0.34
CA TYR A 26 9.96 -13.60 0.57
C TYR A 26 10.58 -14.99 0.63
N ARG A 27 9.78 -16.05 0.74
CA ARG A 27 10.29 -17.43 0.82
C ARG A 27 10.99 -17.87 -0.47
N ILE A 28 10.43 -17.53 -1.64
CA ILE A 28 11.00 -17.84 -2.96
C ILE A 28 12.32 -17.08 -3.16
N LEU A 29 12.35 -15.79 -2.82
CA LEU A 29 13.48 -14.90 -3.09
C LEU A 29 14.58 -14.97 -2.03
N ARG A 30 14.31 -15.54 -0.84
CA ARG A 30 15.26 -15.60 0.28
C ARG A 30 16.60 -16.21 -0.09
N LYS A 31 16.58 -17.39 -0.72
CA LYS A 31 17.81 -18.09 -1.11
C LYS A 31 18.53 -17.43 -2.29
N PRO A 32 17.87 -17.15 -3.45
CA PRO A 32 18.58 -16.60 -4.61
C PRO A 32 19.13 -15.19 -4.40
N LEU A 33 18.53 -14.40 -3.50
CA LEU A 33 18.96 -13.04 -3.22
C LEU A 33 19.63 -12.87 -1.84
N SER A 34 19.88 -13.98 -1.14
CA SER A 34 20.48 -14.00 0.21
C SER A 34 19.80 -13.00 1.18
N LEU A 35 18.46 -12.97 1.18
CA LEU A 35 17.71 -12.00 1.98
C LEU A 35 17.91 -12.24 3.49
N ASP A 36 18.19 -11.16 4.23
CA ASP A 36 18.18 -11.18 5.69
C ASP A 36 16.76 -10.88 6.20
N ARG A 37 16.29 -11.65 7.18
CA ARG A 37 15.00 -11.41 7.85
C ARG A 37 14.95 -10.08 8.56
N ARG A 38 16.11 -9.58 9.02
CA ARG A 38 16.22 -8.28 9.69
C ARG A 38 15.78 -7.15 8.78
N ASP A 39 16.13 -7.21 7.49
CA ASP A 39 15.75 -6.18 6.53
C ASP A 39 14.21 -6.11 6.41
N GLY A 40 13.56 -7.27 6.27
CA GLY A 40 12.09 -7.36 6.23
C GLY A 40 11.41 -6.91 7.54
N ILE A 41 11.94 -7.31 8.70
CA ILE A 41 11.41 -6.88 10.00
C ILE A 41 11.50 -5.36 10.15
N VAL A 42 12.62 -4.74 9.75
CA VAL A 42 12.75 -3.28 9.79
C VAL A 42 11.81 -2.62 8.78
N GLY A 43 11.59 -3.23 7.61
CA GLY A 43 10.58 -2.77 6.65
C GLY A 43 9.17 -2.72 7.24
N VAL A 44 8.75 -3.82 7.89
CA VAL A 44 7.46 -3.90 8.60
C VAL A 44 7.37 -2.86 9.70
N ALA A 45 8.40 -2.76 10.55
CA ALA A 45 8.43 -1.83 11.67
C ALA A 45 8.36 -0.37 11.20
N ALA A 46 9.08 -0.01 10.13
CA ALA A 46 9.07 1.33 9.57
C ALA A 46 7.71 1.69 8.96
N PHE A 47 7.08 0.80 8.18
CA PHE A 47 5.73 1.06 7.66
C PHE A 47 4.73 1.24 8.81
N THR A 48 4.76 0.32 9.78
CA THR A 48 3.83 0.34 10.92
C THR A 48 4.00 1.63 11.73
N LEU A 49 5.23 2.03 12.05
CA LEU A 49 5.46 3.23 12.85
C LEU A 49 5.15 4.52 12.09
N PHE A 50 5.58 4.64 10.84
CA PHE A 50 5.46 5.90 10.11
C PHE A 50 4.09 6.08 9.46
N ALA A 51 3.58 5.07 8.76
CA ALA A 51 2.29 5.16 8.08
C ALA A 51 1.12 4.87 9.03
N MET A 52 1.19 3.78 9.79
CA MET A 52 0.05 3.37 10.62
C MET A 52 -0.05 4.12 11.95
N VAL A 53 1.03 4.75 12.44
CA VAL A 53 1.00 5.51 13.70
C VAL A 53 1.23 7.00 13.45
N ALA A 54 2.40 7.39 12.96
CA ALA A 54 2.78 8.80 12.90
C ALA A 54 1.93 9.60 11.90
N GLU A 55 1.73 9.09 10.69
CA GLU A 55 0.87 9.71 9.66
C GLU A 55 -0.58 9.80 10.12
N ARG A 56 -1.13 8.71 10.70
CA ARG A 56 -2.50 8.72 11.23
C ARG A 56 -2.67 9.71 12.38
N ALA A 57 -1.71 9.81 13.28
CA ALA A 57 -1.72 10.80 14.36
C ALA A 57 -1.66 12.23 13.79
N PHE A 58 -0.81 12.44 12.77
CA PHE A 58 -0.72 13.72 12.07
C PHE A 58 -2.05 14.10 11.39
N HIS A 59 -2.70 13.16 10.70
CA HIS A 59 -4.05 13.36 10.17
C HIS A 59 -5.05 13.69 11.26
N GLY A 60 -5.00 12.98 12.41
CA GLY A 60 -5.87 13.26 13.55
C GLY A 60 -5.76 14.72 14.03
N VAL A 61 -4.54 15.24 14.13
CA VAL A 61 -4.30 16.65 14.50
C VAL A 61 -4.81 17.59 13.41
N VAL A 62 -4.39 17.41 12.16
CA VAL A 62 -4.76 18.32 11.06
C VAL A 62 -6.27 18.37 10.85
N LEU A 63 -6.94 17.21 10.84
CA LEU A 63 -8.38 17.12 10.62
C LEU A 63 -9.18 17.64 11.83
N SER A 64 -8.64 17.55 13.06
CA SER A 64 -9.29 18.15 14.25
C SER A 64 -9.37 19.68 14.18
N GLN A 65 -8.49 20.31 13.39
CA GLN A 65 -8.44 21.76 13.20
C GLN A 65 -9.14 22.21 11.91
N ALA A 66 -9.71 21.27 11.15
CA ALA A 66 -10.38 21.59 9.89
C ALA A 66 -11.70 22.32 10.16
N SER A 67 -11.84 23.51 9.59
CA SER A 67 -13.08 24.29 9.65
C SER A 67 -14.06 23.87 8.55
N ALA A 68 -15.36 24.02 8.82
CA ALA A 68 -16.38 23.94 7.79
C ALA A 68 -16.10 25.01 6.71
N GLY A 69 -15.91 24.58 5.47
CA GLY A 69 -15.55 25.46 4.34
C GLY A 69 -14.05 25.78 4.23
N GLY A 70 -13.19 25.20 5.06
CA GLY A 70 -11.73 25.37 4.96
C GLY A 70 -11.12 24.74 3.71
N TRP A 71 -9.83 24.97 3.50
CA TRP A 71 -9.11 24.52 2.29
C TRP A 71 -9.13 23.00 2.07
N LEU A 72 -9.23 22.19 3.14
CA LEU A 72 -9.36 20.73 3.05
C LEU A 72 -10.69 20.25 2.47
N THR A 73 -11.69 21.13 2.36
CA THR A 73 -12.94 20.82 1.65
C THR A 73 -12.78 20.90 0.13
N GLN A 74 -11.72 21.55 -0.36
CA GLN A 74 -11.38 21.61 -1.78
C GLN A 74 -10.77 20.27 -2.23
N PRO A 75 -11.39 19.53 -3.17
CA PRO A 75 -10.95 18.17 -3.52
C PRO A 75 -9.48 18.06 -3.93
N LEU A 76 -8.98 19.01 -4.72
CA LEU A 76 -7.58 19.00 -5.17
C LEU A 76 -6.60 19.27 -4.03
N ALA A 77 -6.96 20.14 -3.10
CA ALA A 77 -6.12 20.43 -1.95
C ALA A 77 -6.10 19.24 -0.98
N PHE A 78 -7.23 18.56 -0.79
CA PHE A 78 -7.31 17.31 -0.03
C PHE A 78 -6.43 16.20 -0.64
N VAL A 79 -6.49 16.02 -1.96
CA VAL A 79 -5.66 15.05 -2.70
C VAL A 79 -4.18 15.40 -2.57
N ALA A 80 -3.80 16.66 -2.81
CA ALA A 80 -2.41 17.11 -2.70
C ALA A 80 -1.87 16.90 -1.27
N TYR A 81 -2.66 17.27 -0.27
CA TYR A 81 -2.32 17.06 1.14
C TYR A 81 -2.13 15.57 1.45
N GLY A 82 -3.11 14.72 1.14
CA GLY A 82 -3.05 13.30 1.46
C GLY A 82 -1.89 12.59 0.76
N ALA A 83 -1.75 12.79 -0.55
CA ALA A 83 -0.69 12.15 -1.32
C ALA A 83 0.72 12.57 -0.89
N LEU A 84 0.94 13.88 -0.62
CA LEU A 84 2.23 14.35 -0.12
C LEU A 84 2.50 13.89 1.30
N THR A 85 1.48 13.89 2.17
CA THR A 85 1.63 13.44 3.56
C THR A 85 2.02 11.97 3.61
N ALA A 86 1.29 11.10 2.89
CA ALA A 86 1.62 9.68 2.76
C ALA A 86 3.06 9.50 2.24
N GLY A 87 3.41 10.17 1.13
CA GLY A 87 4.75 10.11 0.57
C GLY A 87 5.84 10.56 1.55
N VAL A 88 5.62 11.64 2.31
CA VAL A 88 6.59 12.13 3.31
C VAL A 88 6.78 11.11 4.43
N PHE A 89 5.71 10.63 5.04
CA PHE A 89 5.81 9.71 6.19
C PHE A 89 6.39 8.36 5.78
N GLU A 90 5.86 7.74 4.71
CA GLU A 90 6.33 6.44 4.25
C GLU A 90 7.80 6.47 3.82
N GLU A 91 8.20 7.47 3.02
CA GLU A 91 9.57 7.55 2.52
C GLU A 91 10.57 8.04 3.57
N ALA A 92 10.16 8.89 4.52
CA ALA A 92 11.00 9.22 5.67
C ALA A 92 11.24 7.99 6.56
N GLY A 93 10.19 7.22 6.84
CA GLY A 93 10.30 5.96 7.57
C GLY A 93 11.23 4.97 6.87
N ARG A 94 11.12 4.89 5.53
CA ARG A 94 12.03 4.09 4.70
C ARG A 94 13.47 4.51 4.78
N TYR A 95 13.75 5.79 4.58
CA TYR A 95 15.10 6.33 4.67
C TYR A 95 15.71 6.05 6.05
N LEU A 96 14.95 6.28 7.12
CA LEU A 96 15.41 6.05 8.50
C LEU A 96 15.62 4.56 8.79
N GLY A 97 14.72 3.68 8.35
CA GLY A 97 14.85 2.23 8.49
C GLY A 97 16.08 1.69 7.77
N MET A 98 16.31 2.10 6.52
CA MET A 98 17.50 1.70 5.77
C MET A 98 18.79 2.29 6.34
N ARG A 99 18.74 3.52 6.86
CA ARG A 99 19.88 4.16 7.54
C ARG A 99 20.21 3.42 8.83
N PHE A 100 19.21 2.99 9.59
CA PHE A 100 19.38 2.15 10.77
C PHE A 100 20.06 0.83 10.41
N LEU A 101 19.57 0.11 9.39
CA LEU A 101 20.17 -1.15 8.94
C LEU A 101 21.64 -0.99 8.55
N SER A 102 21.97 0.05 7.76
CA SER A 102 23.34 0.35 7.36
C SER A 102 24.27 0.64 8.54
N ARG A 103 23.79 1.43 9.51
CA ARG A 103 24.58 1.78 10.70
C ARG A 103 24.77 0.59 11.64
N ARG A 104 23.73 -0.21 11.85
CA ARG A 104 23.72 -1.29 12.84
C ARG A 104 24.35 -2.60 12.35
N TYR A 105 24.23 -2.89 11.05
CA TYR A 105 24.61 -4.16 10.45
C TYR A 105 25.60 -4.01 9.28
N GLY A 106 26.17 -2.82 9.08
CA GLY A 106 27.14 -2.54 8.03
C GLY A 106 26.53 -2.42 6.63
N ALA A 107 27.37 -2.10 5.64
CA ALA A 107 26.93 -2.02 4.24
C ALA A 107 26.58 -3.41 3.71
N ALA A 108 25.49 -3.50 2.94
CA ALA A 108 25.16 -4.70 2.17
C ALA A 108 25.53 -4.50 0.70
N ALA A 109 26.20 -5.48 0.10
CA ALA A 109 26.44 -5.52 -1.33
C ALA A 109 25.14 -5.87 -2.08
N GLY A 110 25.00 -5.32 -3.29
CA GLY A 110 23.83 -5.58 -4.14
C GLY A 110 22.51 -5.01 -3.61
N ASP A 111 21.42 -5.64 -4.04
CA ASP A 111 20.04 -5.18 -3.85
C ASP A 111 19.24 -6.04 -2.85
N GLY A 112 19.81 -7.13 -2.32
CA GLY A 112 19.12 -8.05 -1.42
C GLY A 112 18.52 -7.36 -0.19
N ARG A 113 19.25 -6.41 0.41
CA ARG A 113 18.73 -5.61 1.53
C ARG A 113 17.52 -4.76 1.13
N ALA A 114 17.57 -4.12 -0.02
CA ALA A 114 16.47 -3.28 -0.51
C ALA A 114 15.23 -4.12 -0.79
N ILE A 115 15.41 -5.29 -1.39
CA ILE A 115 14.33 -6.23 -1.73
C ILE A 115 13.74 -6.81 -0.44
N GLY A 116 14.58 -7.30 0.48
CA GLY A 116 14.14 -7.82 1.78
C GLY A 116 13.36 -6.78 2.58
N TYR A 117 13.87 -5.55 2.65
CA TYR A 117 13.18 -4.41 3.26
C TYR A 117 11.84 -4.13 2.56
N GLY A 118 11.85 -4.03 1.22
CA GLY A 118 10.67 -3.71 0.44
C GLY A 118 9.56 -4.75 0.55
N LEU A 119 9.91 -6.04 0.60
CA LEU A 119 8.96 -7.13 0.84
C LEU A 119 8.31 -7.02 2.23
N GLY A 120 9.07 -6.62 3.25
CA GLY A 120 8.54 -6.37 4.58
C GLY A 120 7.67 -5.12 4.65
N HIS A 121 8.12 -4.01 4.06
CA HIS A 121 7.43 -2.73 4.07
C HIS A 121 6.14 -2.77 3.25
N GLY A 122 6.21 -3.17 1.97
CA GLY A 122 5.03 -3.36 1.14
C GLY A 122 4.16 -4.51 1.62
N GLY A 123 4.74 -5.53 2.27
CA GLY A 123 3.96 -6.59 2.91
C GLY A 123 3.13 -6.07 4.08
N ALA A 124 3.69 -5.20 4.91
CA ALA A 124 2.95 -4.53 5.98
C ALA A 124 1.82 -3.65 5.41
N GLU A 125 2.08 -2.88 4.35
CA GLU A 125 1.02 -2.12 3.65
C GLU A 125 -0.10 -3.04 3.16
N ALA A 126 0.24 -4.11 2.44
CA ALA A 126 -0.71 -5.08 1.93
C ALA A 126 -1.58 -5.68 3.04
N TRP A 127 -1.01 -5.93 4.22
CA TRP A 127 -1.74 -6.44 5.38
C TRP A 127 -2.64 -5.39 6.03
N PHE A 128 -2.10 -4.21 6.36
CA PHE A 128 -2.86 -3.19 7.08
C PHE A 128 -3.94 -2.53 6.22
N ILE A 129 -3.61 -2.21 4.97
CA ILE A 129 -4.52 -1.48 4.06
C ILE A 129 -5.37 -2.43 3.23
N GLY A 130 -4.89 -3.66 2.98
CA GLY A 130 -5.62 -4.67 2.22
C GLY A 130 -6.27 -5.73 3.11
N VAL A 131 -5.47 -6.66 3.64
CA VAL A 131 -5.94 -7.90 4.30
C VAL A 131 -6.91 -7.63 5.45
N ILE A 132 -6.56 -6.71 6.36
CA ILE A 132 -7.41 -6.40 7.51
C ILE A 132 -8.73 -5.76 7.05
N VAL A 133 -8.66 -4.82 6.12
CA VAL A 133 -9.84 -4.09 5.60
C VAL A 133 -10.77 -5.05 4.87
N TRP A 134 -10.26 -5.88 3.95
CA TRP A 134 -11.07 -6.81 3.17
C TRP A 134 -11.56 -8.00 4.00
N GLY A 135 -10.77 -8.43 4.98
CA GLY A 135 -11.22 -9.41 5.98
C GLY A 135 -12.41 -8.89 6.78
N GLN A 136 -12.38 -7.61 7.20
CA GLN A 136 -13.52 -6.97 7.84
C GLN A 136 -14.73 -6.90 6.90
N TRP A 137 -14.53 -6.54 5.62
CA TRP A 137 -15.63 -6.52 4.65
C TRP A 137 -16.23 -7.91 4.42
N ALA A 138 -15.40 -8.95 4.34
CA ALA A 138 -15.85 -10.33 4.20
C ALA A 138 -16.66 -10.78 5.43
N TYR A 139 -16.23 -10.41 6.64
CA TYR A 139 -16.97 -10.67 7.86
C TYR A 139 -18.33 -9.96 7.89
N LEU A 140 -18.38 -8.67 7.52
CA LEU A 140 -19.63 -7.91 7.45
C LEU A 140 -20.57 -8.44 6.36
N ALA A 141 -20.05 -8.85 5.21
CA ALA A 141 -20.82 -9.50 4.15
C ALA A 141 -21.37 -10.86 4.61
N TRP A 142 -20.60 -11.63 5.37
CA TRP A 142 -21.06 -12.87 5.98
C TRP A 142 -22.22 -12.62 6.96
N LEU A 143 -22.10 -11.63 7.85
CA LEU A 143 -23.18 -11.24 8.76
C LEU A 143 -24.44 -10.79 8.01
N ALA A 144 -24.29 -10.02 6.93
CA ALA A 144 -25.40 -9.58 6.08
C ALA A 144 -26.17 -10.77 5.49
N ASN A 145 -25.44 -11.78 5.03
CA ASN A 145 -26.03 -13.01 4.49
C ASN A 145 -26.76 -13.87 5.54
N HIS A 146 -26.49 -13.65 6.84
CA HIS A 146 -27.15 -14.33 7.95
C HIS A 146 -28.20 -13.45 8.66
N GLY A 147 -28.48 -12.24 8.15
CA GLY A 147 -29.43 -11.32 8.79
C GLY A 147 -28.94 -10.75 10.13
N GLN A 148 -27.63 -10.83 10.41
CA GLN A 148 -27.02 -10.41 11.68
C GLN A 148 -26.33 -9.04 11.60
N LEU A 149 -26.30 -8.41 10.42
CA LEU A 149 -25.58 -7.15 10.20
C LEU A 149 -26.12 -6.01 11.08
N ASP A 150 -27.43 -5.78 11.10
CA ASP A 150 -28.00 -4.62 11.80
C ASP A 150 -27.75 -4.68 13.32
N ALA A 151 -27.81 -5.89 13.89
CA ALA A 151 -27.47 -6.12 15.29
C ALA A 151 -26.00 -5.78 15.59
N GLN A 152 -25.08 -6.15 14.69
CA GLN A 152 -23.65 -5.82 14.82
C GLN A 152 -23.38 -4.31 14.72
N LEU A 153 -24.22 -3.58 13.97
CA LEU A 153 -24.03 -2.15 13.70
C LEU A 153 -24.82 -1.23 14.64
N ALA A 154 -25.66 -1.77 15.54
CA ALA A 154 -26.63 -1.02 16.34
C ALA A 154 -26.03 0.10 17.23
N GLY A 155 -24.73 0.03 17.58
CA GLY A 155 -24.04 1.03 18.39
C GLY A 155 -23.27 2.09 17.58
N LEU A 156 -23.32 2.05 16.25
CA LEU A 156 -22.57 2.97 15.40
C LEU A 156 -23.41 4.19 15.01
N PRO A 157 -22.76 5.35 14.74
CA PRO A 157 -23.42 6.50 14.14
C PRO A 157 -24.14 6.13 12.83
N GLY A 158 -25.34 6.69 12.61
CA GLY A 158 -26.18 6.32 11.46
C GLY A 158 -25.52 6.57 10.09
N ASP A 159 -24.67 7.58 9.97
CA ASP A 159 -23.88 7.86 8.78
C ASP A 159 -22.81 6.78 8.53
N ALA A 160 -22.20 6.23 9.59
CA ALA A 160 -21.27 5.13 9.49
C ALA A 160 -21.98 3.83 9.08
N VAL A 161 -23.17 3.57 9.64
CA VAL A 161 -24.03 2.44 9.25
C VAL A 161 -24.38 2.52 7.77
N LEU A 162 -24.81 3.69 7.29
CA LEU A 162 -25.15 3.92 5.88
C LEU A 162 -23.94 3.67 4.98
N ARG A 163 -22.75 4.18 5.34
CA ARG A 163 -21.51 3.94 4.56
C ARG A 163 -21.19 2.45 4.43
N LEU A 164 -21.33 1.68 5.51
CA LEU A 164 -21.08 0.24 5.49
C LEU A 164 -22.10 -0.50 4.63
N HIS A 165 -23.38 -0.13 4.70
CA HIS A 165 -24.42 -0.68 3.85
C HIS A 165 -24.16 -0.40 2.36
N VAL A 166 -23.83 0.84 2.01
CA VAL A 166 -23.51 1.21 0.62
C VAL A 166 -22.26 0.47 0.13
N MET A 167 -21.22 0.38 0.96
CA MET A 167 -20.02 -0.39 0.62
C MET A 167 -20.37 -1.85 0.31
N LEU A 168 -21.14 -2.53 1.16
CA LEU A 168 -21.56 -3.92 0.92
C LEU A 168 -22.47 -4.06 -0.31
N ALA A 169 -23.39 -3.12 -0.53
CA ALA A 169 -24.30 -3.13 -1.68
C ALA A 169 -23.60 -2.93 -3.02
N THR A 170 -22.45 -2.22 -3.01
CA THR A 170 -21.67 -1.91 -4.22
C THR A 170 -20.54 -2.91 -4.48
N LEU A 171 -20.32 -3.88 -3.57
CA LEU A 171 -19.36 -4.96 -3.80
C LEU A 171 -19.76 -5.79 -5.02
N SER A 172 -18.84 -5.88 -5.97
CA SER A 172 -19.01 -6.66 -7.19
C SER A 172 -17.73 -7.40 -7.52
N ALA A 173 -17.85 -8.50 -8.28
CA ALA A 173 -16.69 -9.27 -8.70
C ALA A 173 -15.66 -8.45 -9.49
N PRO A 174 -16.06 -7.59 -10.47
CA PRO A 174 -15.12 -6.72 -11.17
C PRO A 174 -14.40 -5.75 -10.24
N ALA A 175 -15.11 -5.14 -9.27
CA ALA A 175 -14.51 -4.22 -8.31
C ALA A 175 -13.45 -4.93 -7.44
N ILE A 176 -13.74 -6.14 -6.96
CA ILE A 176 -12.79 -6.93 -6.15
C ILE A 176 -11.54 -7.29 -6.96
N ALA A 177 -11.71 -7.73 -8.20
CA ALA A 177 -10.59 -8.06 -9.08
C ALA A 177 -9.69 -6.84 -9.34
N MET A 178 -10.31 -5.67 -9.56
CA MET A 178 -9.58 -4.43 -9.77
C MET A 178 -8.82 -4.00 -8.51
N LEU A 179 -9.46 -4.02 -7.35
CA LEU A 179 -8.82 -3.73 -6.07
C LEU A 179 -7.62 -4.65 -5.80
N LEU A 180 -7.73 -5.95 -6.12
CA LEU A 180 -6.62 -6.90 -6.02
C LEU A 180 -5.43 -6.48 -6.90
N LEU A 181 -5.69 -6.11 -8.15
CA LEU A 181 -4.65 -5.65 -9.05
C LEU A 181 -3.96 -4.38 -8.53
N GLU A 182 -4.73 -3.39 -8.06
CA GLU A 182 -4.18 -2.16 -7.48
C GLU A 182 -3.28 -2.45 -6.28
N ARG A 183 -3.67 -3.39 -5.41
CA ARG A 183 -2.85 -3.77 -4.25
C ARG A 183 -1.59 -4.52 -4.64
N ILE A 184 -1.63 -5.37 -5.66
CA ILE A 184 -0.42 -6.02 -6.21
C ILE A 184 0.52 -4.98 -6.83
N ALA A 185 -0.02 -3.99 -7.56
CA ALA A 185 0.75 -2.90 -8.14
C ALA A 185 1.39 -2.01 -7.06
N ALA A 186 0.63 -1.65 -6.02
CA ALA A 186 1.14 -0.90 -4.87
C ALA A 186 2.25 -1.67 -4.15
N PHE A 187 2.06 -2.97 -3.91
CA PHE A 187 3.10 -3.83 -3.33
C PHE A 187 4.40 -3.80 -4.17
N ALA A 188 4.29 -3.94 -5.50
CA ALA A 188 5.44 -3.86 -6.40
C ALA A 188 6.11 -2.49 -6.36
N LEU A 189 5.32 -1.41 -6.26
CA LEU A 189 5.82 -0.04 -6.13
C LEU A 189 6.66 0.11 -4.87
N GLN A 190 6.20 -0.40 -3.72
CA GLN A 190 6.94 -0.31 -2.46
C GLN A 190 8.29 -1.03 -2.52
N VAL A 191 8.34 -2.18 -3.18
CA VAL A 191 9.61 -2.89 -3.44
C VAL A 191 10.53 -2.07 -4.34
N ALA A 192 10.00 -1.45 -5.40
CA ALA A 192 10.79 -0.64 -6.33
C ALA A 192 11.30 0.67 -5.72
N LEU A 193 10.48 1.37 -4.94
CA LEU A 193 10.90 2.57 -4.23
C LEU A 193 11.91 2.23 -3.11
N SER A 194 11.84 1.03 -2.52
CA SER A 194 12.88 0.49 -1.64
C SER A 194 14.22 0.30 -2.37
N LEU A 195 14.20 -0.26 -3.58
CA LEU A 195 15.38 -0.34 -4.46
C LEU A 195 15.94 1.04 -4.79
N LEU A 196 15.08 1.98 -5.19
CA LEU A 196 15.47 3.36 -5.52
C LEU A 196 16.15 4.02 -4.31
N MET A 197 15.52 3.95 -3.13
CA MET A 197 16.02 4.54 -1.90
C MET A 197 17.40 3.96 -1.54
N TRP A 198 17.51 2.63 -1.50
CA TRP A 198 18.75 1.95 -1.13
C TRP A 198 19.90 2.30 -2.06
N ARG A 199 19.68 2.24 -3.38
CA ARG A 199 20.70 2.56 -4.39
C ARG A 199 21.10 4.03 -4.33
N GLY A 200 20.15 4.95 -4.18
CA GLY A 200 20.46 6.38 -4.05
C GLY A 200 21.24 6.70 -2.78
N MET A 201 20.89 6.08 -1.64
CA MET A 201 21.66 6.20 -0.39
C MET A 201 23.09 5.68 -0.53
N ARG A 202 23.27 4.50 -1.15
CA ARG A 202 24.60 3.92 -1.42
C ARG A 202 25.44 4.78 -2.36
N ALA A 203 24.81 5.43 -3.33
CA ALA A 203 25.46 6.35 -4.27
C ALA A 203 25.69 7.75 -3.68
N GLY A 204 25.35 8.00 -2.40
CA GLY A 204 25.50 9.32 -1.76
C GLY A 204 24.61 10.40 -2.36
N ARG A 205 23.55 10.04 -3.10
CA ARG A 205 22.66 11.00 -3.78
C ARG A 205 21.72 11.66 -2.78
N ARG A 206 22.00 12.92 -2.45
CA ARG A 206 21.19 13.73 -1.51
C ARG A 206 19.72 13.89 -1.94
N GLY A 207 19.44 13.84 -3.25
CA GLY A 207 18.10 13.97 -3.82
C GLY A 207 17.26 12.69 -3.82
N VAL A 208 17.74 11.55 -3.28
CA VAL A 208 16.98 10.29 -3.35
C VAL A 208 15.67 10.34 -2.56
N LEU A 209 15.68 10.95 -1.37
CA LEU A 209 14.49 11.07 -0.52
C LEU A 209 13.40 11.95 -1.15
N PRO A 210 13.66 13.21 -1.54
CA PRO A 210 12.62 14.03 -2.18
C PRO A 210 12.11 13.43 -3.50
N LEU A 211 12.97 12.74 -4.27
CA LEU A 211 12.54 12.00 -5.45
C LEU A 211 11.58 10.87 -5.10
N ALA A 212 11.90 10.06 -4.08
CA ALA A 212 11.03 8.98 -3.64
C ALA A 212 9.68 9.51 -3.14
N ILE A 213 9.67 10.60 -2.37
CA ILE A 213 8.44 11.27 -1.90
C ILE A 213 7.57 11.68 -3.09
N ALA A 214 8.16 12.32 -4.11
CA ALA A 214 7.43 12.76 -5.29
C ALA A 214 6.85 11.59 -6.09
N LEU A 215 7.64 10.53 -6.31
CA LEU A 215 7.18 9.34 -7.02
C LEU A 215 6.08 8.59 -6.27
N HIS A 216 6.21 8.52 -4.93
CA HIS A 216 5.20 7.93 -4.07
C HIS A 216 3.88 8.70 -4.15
N ALA A 217 3.93 10.03 -3.94
CA ALA A 217 2.76 10.88 -4.00
C ALA A 217 2.07 10.78 -5.37
N LEU A 218 2.85 10.82 -6.46
CA LEU A 218 2.32 10.71 -7.82
C LEU A 218 1.59 9.38 -8.06
N ALA A 219 2.08 8.28 -7.48
CA ALA A 219 1.41 6.98 -7.59
C ALA A 219 0.06 6.94 -6.86
N TYR A 220 -0.08 7.67 -5.75
CA TYR A 220 -1.30 7.75 -4.96
C TYR A 220 -2.38 8.69 -5.55
N VAL A 221 -1.97 9.72 -6.27
CA VAL A 221 -2.87 10.78 -6.77
C VAL A 221 -4.07 10.23 -7.55
N PRO A 222 -3.94 9.31 -8.52
CA PRO A 222 -5.10 8.83 -9.28
C PRO A 222 -6.14 8.07 -8.44
N GLY A 223 -5.68 7.32 -7.43
CA GLY A 223 -6.56 6.66 -6.47
C GLY A 223 -7.34 7.67 -5.62
N MET A 224 -6.65 8.71 -5.13
CA MET A 224 -7.30 9.77 -4.36
C MET A 224 -8.25 10.62 -5.20
N LEU A 225 -7.89 10.95 -6.45
CA LEU A 225 -8.76 11.68 -7.38
C LEU A 225 -10.04 10.91 -7.73
N TYR A 226 -9.96 9.58 -7.80
CA TYR A 226 -11.13 8.72 -7.92
C TYR A 226 -12.02 8.79 -6.68
N GLN A 227 -11.44 8.71 -5.48
CA GLN A 227 -12.19 8.80 -4.22
C GLN A 227 -12.97 10.13 -4.08
N VAL A 228 -12.39 11.24 -4.54
CA VAL A 228 -13.06 12.55 -4.55
C VAL A 228 -13.91 12.81 -5.80
N ARG A 229 -14.17 11.77 -6.61
CA ARG A 229 -15.03 11.79 -7.82
C ARG A 229 -14.59 12.75 -8.92
N ILE A 230 -13.30 13.07 -8.99
CA ILE A 230 -12.72 13.86 -10.09
C ILE A 230 -12.33 12.96 -11.26
N LEU A 231 -11.67 11.83 -10.99
CA LEU A 231 -11.29 10.88 -12.01
C LEU A 231 -12.29 9.72 -12.09
N PRO A 232 -12.73 9.31 -13.30
CA PRO A 232 -13.44 8.06 -13.50
C PRO A 232 -12.57 6.85 -13.13
N ALA A 233 -13.20 5.75 -12.72
CA ALA A 233 -12.52 4.49 -12.37
C ALA A 233 -11.55 4.05 -13.49
N ALA A 234 -11.99 4.05 -14.75
CA ALA A 234 -11.18 3.63 -15.90
C ALA A 234 -9.82 4.33 -16.02
N TRP A 235 -9.72 5.61 -15.62
CA TRP A 235 -8.44 6.34 -15.64
C TRP A 235 -7.50 5.87 -14.54
N THR A 236 -8.05 5.65 -13.34
CA THR A 236 -7.31 5.07 -12.21
C THR A 236 -6.83 3.67 -12.55
N GLU A 237 -7.65 2.88 -13.24
CA GLU A 237 -7.28 1.54 -13.70
C GLU A 237 -6.11 1.59 -14.69
N ALA A 238 -6.23 2.39 -15.75
CA ALA A 238 -5.18 2.56 -16.75
C ALA A 238 -3.85 3.02 -16.13
N TRP A 239 -3.91 3.91 -15.13
CA TRP A 239 -2.72 4.36 -14.41
C TRP A 239 -2.04 3.23 -13.64
N HIS A 240 -2.79 2.44 -12.88
CA HIS A 240 -2.23 1.31 -12.13
C HIS A 240 -1.65 0.24 -13.05
N PHE A 241 -2.29 -0.05 -14.18
CA PHE A 241 -1.74 -0.96 -15.19
C PHE A 241 -0.42 -0.43 -15.78
N MET A 242 -0.36 0.85 -16.12
CA MET A 242 0.86 1.48 -16.64
C MET A 242 1.98 1.46 -15.61
N LEU A 243 1.68 1.79 -14.35
CA LEU A 243 2.64 1.77 -13.27
C LEU A 243 3.15 0.35 -13.02
N ALA A 244 2.26 -0.65 -12.97
CA ALA A 244 2.64 -2.05 -12.84
C ALA A 244 3.54 -2.51 -13.99
N ALA A 245 3.19 -2.18 -15.24
CA ALA A 245 4.01 -2.50 -16.41
C ALA A 245 5.39 -1.83 -16.36
N LEU A 246 5.46 -0.56 -15.95
CA LEU A 246 6.71 0.16 -15.78
C LEU A 246 7.59 -0.48 -14.70
N LEU A 247 7.00 -0.80 -13.55
CA LEU A 247 7.69 -1.43 -12.43
C LEU A 247 8.22 -2.82 -12.80
N ILE A 248 7.42 -3.61 -13.51
CA ILE A 248 7.84 -4.91 -14.06
C ILE A 248 8.99 -4.70 -15.05
N GLY A 249 8.89 -3.75 -15.99
CA GLY A 249 9.95 -3.47 -16.95
C GLY A 249 11.26 -3.04 -16.29
N VAL A 250 11.17 -2.22 -15.25
CA VAL A 250 12.29 -1.79 -14.40
C VAL A 250 12.89 -2.98 -13.65
N LEU A 251 12.06 -3.78 -12.98
CA LEU A 251 12.48 -5.00 -12.29
C LEU A 251 13.15 -5.99 -13.25
N VAL A 252 12.58 -6.27 -14.42
CA VAL A 252 13.18 -7.18 -15.42
C VAL A 252 14.52 -6.65 -15.92
N LYS A 253 14.64 -5.35 -16.16
CA LYS A 253 15.90 -4.73 -16.59
C LYS A 253 16.98 -4.80 -15.50
N PHE A 254 16.60 -4.70 -14.23
CA PHE A 254 17.53 -4.73 -13.10
C PHE A 254 17.79 -6.12 -12.53
N CYS A 255 16.88 -7.08 -12.72
CA CYS A 255 17.02 -8.48 -12.34
C CYS A 255 17.55 -9.36 -13.47
N ARG A 256 17.79 -8.80 -14.67
CA ARG A 256 18.57 -9.50 -15.71
C ARG A 256 19.94 -9.82 -15.12
N PRO A 257 20.33 -11.10 -15.02
CA PRO A 257 21.68 -11.44 -14.60
C PRO A 257 22.63 -10.71 -15.53
N ALA A 258 23.65 -10.05 -14.96
CA ALA A 258 24.79 -9.63 -15.75
C ALA A 258 25.22 -10.88 -16.52
N ARG A 259 25.12 -10.86 -17.86
CA ARG A 259 25.71 -11.92 -18.68
C ARG A 259 27.11 -12.11 -18.12
N ALA A 260 27.39 -13.32 -17.62
CA ALA A 260 28.73 -13.69 -17.25
C ALA A 260 29.61 -13.31 -18.44
N ALA A 261 30.50 -12.34 -18.23
CA ALA A 261 31.56 -12.07 -19.17
C ALA A 261 32.42 -13.35 -19.14
N ALA A 262 32.21 -14.19 -20.15
CA ALA A 262 33.12 -15.25 -20.51
C ALA A 262 34.33 -14.63 -21.23
#